data_AF-A0A3D5WJ35-F1
#
_entry.id   AF-A0A3D5WJ35-F1
#
_cell.length_a   1.000
_cell.length_b   1.000
_cell.length_c   1.000
_cell.angle_alpha   90.00
_cell.angle_beta   90.00
_cell.angle_gamma   90.00
#
_symmetry.space_group_name_H-M   'P 1'
#
loop_
_entity.id
_entity.type
_entity.pdbx_description
1 polymer ?
#
loop_
_entity_poly.entity_id
_entity_poly.type
_entity_poly.pdbx_seq_one_letter_code
_entity_poly.pdbx_strand_id
1 'polypeptide(L)'
;MGTDGFAINKTNVDLRYLEQIIDSEQMAAIARSLVVILEQYAGQKIQVSQAVSELVDALERDGLNVLSNGNGSDLAMPRRAEIAGCLNRYRGIMKR
;
A
#
# COMPACT_ATOMS: atom_id res chain seq x y z
N MET A 1 24.17 -10.37 -1.55
CA MET A 1 23.54 -10.36 -0.21
C MET A 1 22.61 -9.15 -0.22
N GLY A 2 21.32 -9.18 -0.51
CA GLY A 2 20.33 -10.25 -0.47
C GLY A 2 19.16 -9.76 0.40
N THR A 3 18.43 -8.75 -0.08
CA THR A 3 17.21 -8.23 0.60
C THR A 3 16.21 -7.65 -0.42
N ASP A 4 16.20 -8.23 -1.63
CA ASP A 4 15.34 -7.84 -2.74
C ASP A 4 13.93 -8.46 -2.62
N GLY A 5 12.99 -7.70 -2.05
CA GLY A 5 11.55 -7.89 -2.25
C GLY A 5 10.90 -9.05 -1.49
N PHE A 6 9.72 -8.78 -0.91
CA PHE A 6 8.84 -9.82 -0.43
C PHE A 6 7.69 -10.04 -1.42
N ALA A 7 7.33 -11.30 -1.63
CA ALA A 7 6.27 -11.71 -2.54
C ALA A 7 4.93 -11.80 -1.80
N ILE A 8 3.94 -11.01 -2.22
CA ILE A 8 2.54 -11.28 -1.93
C ILE A 8 1.92 -11.89 -3.19
N ASN A 9 1.48 -13.15 -3.06
CA ASN A 9 0.62 -13.85 -4.03
C ASN A 9 0.98 -13.64 -5.52
N LYS A 10 2.12 -14.21 -5.95
CA LYS A 10 2.59 -14.30 -7.35
C LYS A 10 2.85 -12.98 -8.08
N THR A 11 2.81 -11.83 -7.40
CA THR A 11 3.16 -10.55 -8.01
C THR A 11 4.37 -9.98 -7.28
N ASN A 12 5.54 -9.97 -7.94
CA ASN A 12 6.72 -9.29 -7.41
C ASN A 12 6.43 -7.78 -7.35
N VAL A 13 6.20 -7.28 -6.15
CA VAL A 13 6.16 -5.84 -5.89
C VAL A 13 7.61 -5.37 -5.90
N ASP A 14 8.02 -4.68 -6.96
CA ASP A 14 9.36 -4.12 -7.04
C ASP A 14 9.45 -2.85 -6.18
N LEU A 15 9.94 -3.02 -4.95
CA LEU A 15 10.15 -1.94 -3.97
C LEU A 15 11.51 -1.24 -4.15
N ARG A 16 12.28 -1.51 -5.21
CA ARG A 16 13.60 -0.88 -5.42
C ARG A 16 13.54 0.65 -5.65
N TYR A 17 12.35 1.19 -5.93
CA TYR A 17 12.12 2.64 -6.01
C TYR A 17 11.86 3.30 -4.65
N LEU A 18 11.78 2.50 -3.59
CA LEU A 18 11.35 2.89 -2.25
C LEU A 18 12.51 2.87 -1.22
N GLU A 19 13.65 2.26 -1.55
CA GLU A 19 14.82 2.19 -0.65
C GLU A 19 15.56 3.52 -0.42
N GLN A 20 15.29 4.57 -1.20
CA GLN A 20 15.99 5.87 -1.06
C GLN A 20 15.26 6.90 -0.18
N ILE A 21 14.15 6.53 0.48
CA ILE A 21 13.35 7.47 1.27
C ILE A 21 13.73 7.36 2.75
N ILE A 22 14.20 8.49 3.28
CA ILE A 22 14.83 8.69 4.60
C ILE A 22 13.83 8.51 5.79
N ASP A 23 12.55 8.23 5.52
CA ASP A 23 11.50 8.15 6.54
C ASP A 23 10.76 6.80 6.49
N SER A 24 11.18 5.87 7.35
CA SER A 24 10.73 4.47 7.35
C SER A 24 9.24 4.30 7.69
N GLU A 25 8.66 5.23 8.44
CA GLU A 25 7.27 5.13 8.94
C GLU A 25 6.25 5.37 7.82
N GLN A 26 6.50 6.39 6.99
CA GLN A 26 5.65 6.69 5.83
C GLN A 26 5.73 5.58 4.78
N MET A 27 6.91 5.01 4.63
CA MET A 27 7.18 3.89 3.72
C MET A 27 6.47 2.62 4.14
N ALA A 28 6.53 2.29 5.42
CA ALA A 28 5.77 1.20 6.00
C ALA A 28 4.27 1.42 5.79
N ALA A 29 3.77 2.64 5.94
CA ALA A 29 2.35 2.95 5.75
C ALA A 29 1.91 2.76 4.29
N ILE A 30 2.73 3.19 3.32
CA ILE A 30 2.45 2.98 1.89
C ILE A 30 2.46 1.49 1.53
N ALA A 31 3.43 0.73 2.06
CA ALA A 31 3.49 -0.71 1.83
C ALA A 31 2.28 -1.43 2.43
N ARG A 32 1.88 -1.09 3.67
CA ARG A 32 0.70 -1.66 4.33
C ARG A 32 -0.59 -1.27 3.61
N SER A 33 -0.68 -0.06 3.07
CA SER A 33 -1.79 0.39 2.22
C SER A 33 -2.00 -0.54 1.03
N LEU A 34 -0.91 -0.98 0.39
CA LEU A 34 -0.97 -1.94 -0.71
C LEU A 34 -1.50 -3.31 -0.23
N VAL A 35 -1.02 -3.80 0.91
CA VAL A 35 -1.47 -5.08 1.47
C VAL A 35 -2.97 -5.07 1.76
N VAL A 36 -3.46 -4.03 2.44
CA VAL A 36 -4.89 -3.88 2.78
C VAL A 36 -5.75 -3.90 1.52
N ILE A 37 -5.36 -3.15 0.49
CA ILE A 37 -6.08 -3.13 -0.79
C ILE A 37 -6.06 -4.50 -1.46
N LEU A 38 -4.92 -5.18 -1.48
CA LEU A 38 -4.81 -6.52 -2.09
C LEU A 38 -5.62 -7.57 -1.36
N GLU A 39 -5.68 -7.50 -0.04
CA GLU A 39 -6.51 -8.38 0.80
C GLU A 39 -8.00 -8.09 0.60
N GLN A 40 -8.38 -6.82 0.59
CA GLN A 40 -9.78 -6.39 0.43
C GLN A 40 -10.37 -6.82 -0.92
N TYR A 41 -9.59 -6.78 -1.99
CA TYR A 41 -10.03 -7.13 -3.34
C TYR A 41 -9.40 -8.42 -3.87
N ALA A 42 -8.98 -9.34 -3.00
CA ALA A 42 -8.27 -10.56 -3.38
C ALA A 42 -8.96 -11.33 -4.53
N GLY A 43 -8.42 -11.19 -5.75
CA GLY A 43 -8.93 -11.85 -6.97
C GLY A 43 -9.95 -11.03 -7.79
N GLN A 44 -10.27 -9.80 -7.39
CA GLN A 44 -11.15 -8.90 -8.12
C GLN A 44 -10.35 -7.80 -8.85
N LYS A 45 -10.81 -7.44 -10.04
CA LYS A 45 -10.27 -6.27 -10.76
C LYS A 45 -10.94 -5.01 -10.23
N ILE A 46 -10.13 -4.04 -9.80
CA ILE A 46 -10.61 -2.75 -9.31
C ILE A 46 -9.92 -1.58 -10.00
N GLN A 47 -10.62 -0.45 -10.08
CA GLN A 47 -10.04 0.82 -10.52
C GLN A 47 -9.17 1.41 -9.41
N VAL A 48 -7.99 1.92 -9.80
CA VAL A 48 -7.02 2.54 -8.88
C VAL A 48 -7.66 3.63 -8.04
N SER A 49 -8.41 4.51 -8.68
CA SER A 49 -9.07 5.65 -8.05
C SER A 49 -10.04 5.22 -6.96
N GLN A 50 -10.74 4.11 -7.18
CA GLN A 50 -11.70 3.58 -6.23
C GLN A 50 -11.00 2.94 -5.03
N ALA A 51 -10.01 2.07 -5.26
CA ALA A 51 -9.23 1.46 -4.18
C ALA A 51 -8.52 2.52 -3.31
N VAL A 52 -7.97 3.57 -3.95
CA VAL A 52 -7.35 4.70 -3.23
C VAL A 52 -8.39 5.47 -2.43
N SER A 53 -9.59 5.70 -2.98
CA SER A 53 -10.62 6.45 -2.26
C SER A 53 -11.11 5.70 -1.04
N GLU A 54 -11.46 4.43 -1.20
CA GLU A 54 -11.98 3.61 -0.09
C GLU A 54 -10.94 3.49 1.04
N LEU A 55 -9.66 3.35 0.71
CA LEU A 55 -8.61 3.33 1.73
C LEU A 55 -8.42 4.69 2.40
N VAL A 56 -8.41 5.79 1.66
CA VAL A 56 -8.28 7.14 2.25
C VAL A 56 -9.46 7.44 3.17
N ASP A 57 -10.68 7.12 2.76
CA ASP A 57 -11.88 7.32 3.57
C ASP A 57 -11.82 6.47 4.86
N ALA A 58 -11.27 5.25 4.78
CA ALA A 58 -11.03 4.42 5.96
C ALA A 58 -9.95 5.02 6.88
N LEU A 59 -8.86 5.53 6.33
CA LEU A 59 -7.79 6.19 7.09
C LEU A 59 -8.27 7.47 7.77
N GLU A 60 -9.15 8.24 7.12
CA GLU A 60 -9.76 9.45 7.70
C GLU A 60 -10.72 9.13 8.85
N ARG A 61 -11.46 8.02 8.75
CA ARG A 61 -12.42 7.61 9.77
C ARG A 61 -11.79 6.87 10.95
N ASP A 62 -10.93 5.89 10.66
CA ASP A 62 -10.43 4.90 11.61
C ASP A 62 -8.94 5.10 11.94
N GLY A 63 -8.28 6.09 11.31
CA GLY A 63 -6.88 6.41 11.52
C GLY A 63 -5.93 5.33 10.99
N LEU A 64 -4.70 5.33 11.48
CA LEU A 64 -3.65 4.37 11.08
C LEU A 64 -3.96 2.92 11.48
N ASN A 65 -4.97 2.68 12.34
CA ASN A 65 -5.39 1.34 12.73
C ASN A 65 -5.76 0.45 11.52
N VAL A 66 -6.26 1.07 10.44
CA VAL A 66 -6.55 0.41 9.16
C VAL A 66 -5.32 -0.29 8.58
N LEU A 67 -4.13 0.28 8.76
CA LEU A 67 -2.87 -0.24 8.21
C LEU A 67 -2.14 -1.17 9.18
N SER A 68 -2.36 -0.97 10.48
CA SER A 68 -1.55 -1.63 11.51
C SER A 68 -2.17 -2.90 12.06
N ASN A 69 -3.44 -3.21 11.73
CA ASN A 69 -4.19 -4.31 12.32
C ASN A 69 -4.12 -4.31 13.87
N GLY A 70 -4.04 -3.11 14.47
CA GLY A 70 -3.92 -2.90 15.92
C GLY A 70 -2.51 -2.56 16.46
N ASN A 71 -1.42 -2.70 15.69
CA ASN A 71 -0.04 -2.42 16.17
C ASN A 71 0.49 -1.05 15.65
N GLY A 72 -0.26 0.02 15.89
CA GLY A 72 -0.09 1.33 15.24
C GLY A 72 1.00 2.27 15.75
N SER A 73 2.14 1.77 16.22
CA SER A 73 3.13 2.62 16.90
C SER A 73 4.12 3.36 15.98
N ASP A 74 4.29 2.97 14.71
CA ASP A 74 5.43 3.46 13.90
C ASP A 74 5.04 3.77 12.44
N LEU A 75 3.81 4.26 12.21
CA LEU A 75 3.34 4.64 10.88
C LEU A 75 3.07 6.13 10.78
N ALA A 76 3.46 6.73 9.66
CA ALA A 76 3.06 8.08 9.30
C ALA A 76 1.89 8.03 8.30
N MET A 77 0.94 8.94 8.41
CA MET A 77 -0.24 9.00 7.53
C MET A 77 0.20 9.12 6.06
N PRO A 78 -0.07 8.12 5.21
CA PRO A 78 0.35 8.15 3.81
C PRO A 78 -0.55 9.11 3.02
N ARG A 79 0.02 9.84 2.07
CA ARG A 79 -0.75 10.76 1.22
C ARG A 79 -1.46 9.99 0.11
N ARG A 80 -2.66 10.45 -0.27
CA ARG A 80 -3.44 9.90 -1.40
C ARG A 80 -2.60 9.70 -2.67
N ALA A 81 -1.75 10.67 -3.02
CA ALA A 81 -0.91 10.61 -4.21
C ALA A 81 0.16 9.51 -4.15
N GLU A 82 0.68 9.22 -2.95
CA GLU A 82 1.70 8.19 -2.73
C GLU A 82 1.10 6.79 -2.87
N ILE A 83 -0.09 6.58 -2.27
CA ILE A 83 -0.87 5.35 -2.42
C ILE A 83 -1.20 5.11 -3.89
N ALA A 84 -1.73 6.13 -4.57
CA ALA A 84 -2.05 6.05 -6.00
C ALA A 84 -0.82 5.78 -6.87
N GLY A 85 0.31 6.44 -6.57
CA GLY A 85 1.57 6.25 -7.28
C GLY A 85 2.19 4.87 -7.08
N CYS A 86 2.01 4.28 -5.90
CA CYS A 86 2.43 2.92 -5.57
C CYS A 86 1.56 1.89 -6.32
N LEU A 87 0.23 2.04 -6.24
CA LEU A 87 -0.70 1.16 -6.95
C LEU A 87 -0.49 1.21 -8.46
N ASN A 88 -0.34 2.39 -9.07
CA ASN A 88 -0.11 2.51 -10.52
C ASN A 88 1.14 1.77 -11.00
N ARG A 89 2.11 1.52 -10.11
CA ARG A 89 3.29 0.70 -10.39
C ARG A 89 3.02 -0.79 -10.16
N TYR A 90 2.07 -1.14 -9.30
CA TYR A 90 1.60 -2.50 -9.09
C TYR A 90 0.66 -2.97 -10.21
N ARG A 91 1.22 -3.61 -11.23
CA ARG A 91 0.50 -4.06 -12.44
C ARG A 91 -0.40 -5.31 -12.25
N GLY A 92 -0.50 -5.87 -11.05
CA GLY A 92 -1.14 -7.18 -10.83
C GLY A 92 -2.67 -7.21 -10.91
N ILE A 93 -3.36 -6.10 -10.60
CA ILE A 93 -4.83 -6.09 -10.37
C ILE A 93 -5.63 -4.98 -11.10
N MET A 94 -4.98 -4.11 -11.88
CA MET A 94 -5.62 -2.91 -12.44
C MET A 94 -6.40 -3.17 -13.74
N LYS A 95 -7.64 -2.66 -13.81
CA LYS A 95 -8.24 -2.23 -15.09
C LYS A 95 -7.78 -0.79 -15.37
N ARG A 96 -7.35 -0.55 -16.61
CA ARG A 96 -7.12 0.80 -17.14
C ARG A 96 -8.38 1.65 -17.03
#